data_AF-A0A8S2ENG8-F1
#
_entry.id   AF-A0A8S2ENG8-F1
#
_cell.length_a   1.000
_cell.length_b   1.000
_cell.length_c   1.000
_cell.angle_alpha   90.00
_cell.angle_beta   90.00
_cell.angle_gamma   90.00
#
_symmetry.space_group_name_H-M   'P 1'
#
loop_
_entity.id
_entity.type
_entity.pdbx_description
1 polymer ?
#
loop_
_entity_poly.entity_id
_entity_poly.type
_entity_poly.pdbx_seq_one_letter_code
_entity_poly.pdbx_strand_id
1 'polypeptide(L)'
;MGRVLPSGSFPTPDTALEYLYGILCDIPGFFPRPYIAVAASLNRLLFDTGNYLASADITLRLNPDRNLTFFSYMAFDKHHRICGYDAQIRNLGITVDFPPETHPATIQALCQGIQETCTGDNQQYENFEDCVDFMTNKTPYGSSDQLDQDSVSCRTLHIQLAALAPDVHCPHCGPMGGEACTNKTSQSYYEVDYLSCAYKRKTHYS
;
A
#
# COMPACT_ATOMS: atom_id res chain seq x y z
N MET A 1 -1.91 -7.57 13.72
CA MET A 1 -2.68 -6.48 13.08
C MET A 1 -1.67 -5.76 12.21
N GLY A 2 -1.76 -5.91 10.89
CA GLY A 2 -0.80 -5.32 9.97
C GLY A 2 -1.15 -3.87 9.65
N ARG A 3 -0.17 -2.98 9.77
CA ARG A 3 -0.27 -1.64 9.19
C ARG A 3 0.14 -1.79 7.73
N VAL A 4 -0.87 -1.84 6.86
CA VAL A 4 -0.69 -2.22 5.44
C VAL A 4 -0.40 -1.01 4.58
N LEU A 5 -0.88 0.16 5.02
CA LEU A 5 -0.84 1.38 4.25
C LEU A 5 0.22 2.32 4.83
N PRO A 6 0.99 3.03 3.98
CA PRO A 6 1.95 4.00 4.48
C PRO A 6 1.20 5.06 5.30
N SER A 7 1.70 5.31 6.50
CA SER A 7 1.48 6.58 7.19
C SER A 7 2.00 7.67 6.27
N GLY A 8 1.19 8.66 5.92
CA GLY A 8 1.70 9.67 5.00
C GLY A 8 0.80 10.86 4.82
N SER A 9 1.43 11.93 4.33
CA SER A 9 0.74 13.03 3.69
C SER A 9 0.84 12.86 2.18
N PHE A 10 -0.26 13.07 1.47
CA PHE A 10 -0.38 12.89 0.03
C PHE A 10 -0.48 14.26 -0.64
N PRO A 11 0.40 14.58 -1.60
CA PRO A 11 0.34 15.84 -2.33
C PRO A 11 -0.95 15.97 -3.17
N THR A 12 -1.49 14.83 -3.62
CA THR A 12 -2.69 14.76 -4.46
C THR A 12 -3.65 13.67 -3.99
N PRO A 13 -4.97 13.80 -4.26
CA PRO A 13 -5.95 12.76 -3.97
C PRO A 13 -5.69 11.44 -4.71
N ASP A 14 -5.07 11.50 -5.88
CA ASP A 14 -4.82 10.33 -6.71
C ASP A 14 -3.85 9.38 -6.02
N THR A 15 -2.77 9.91 -5.44
CA THR A 15 -1.81 9.13 -4.65
C THR A 15 -2.45 8.46 -3.43
N ALA A 16 -3.45 9.09 -2.81
CA ALA A 16 -4.19 8.50 -1.69
C ALA A 16 -5.13 7.36 -2.14
N LEU A 17 -5.71 7.46 -3.33
CA LEU A 17 -6.61 6.46 -3.90
C LEU A 17 -5.83 5.27 -4.48
N GLU A 18 -4.70 5.53 -5.14
CA GLU A 18 -3.84 4.51 -5.79
C GLU A 18 -3.51 3.36 -4.85
N TYR A 19 -3.08 3.64 -3.61
CA TYR A 19 -2.76 2.59 -2.64
C TYR A 19 -3.97 1.72 -2.26
N LEU A 20 -5.16 2.31 -2.12
CA LEU A 20 -6.38 1.54 -1.84
C LEU A 20 -6.75 0.65 -3.03
N TYR A 21 -6.63 1.17 -4.25
CA TYR A 21 -6.81 0.40 -5.48
C TYR A 21 -5.81 -0.75 -5.57
N GLY A 22 -4.53 -0.49 -5.35
CA GLY A 22 -3.48 -1.50 -5.36
C GLY A 22 -3.57 -2.52 -4.24
N ILE A 23 -4.35 -2.32 -3.17
CA ILE A 23 -4.52 -3.33 -2.12
C ILE A 23 -5.83 -4.11 -2.27
N LEU A 24 -6.87 -3.50 -2.84
CA LEU A 24 -8.22 -4.07 -2.81
C LEU A 24 -8.72 -4.55 -4.17
N CYS A 25 -8.17 -4.04 -5.26
CA CYS A 25 -8.63 -4.33 -6.62
C CYS A 25 -7.68 -5.28 -7.35
N ASP A 26 -8.26 -5.99 -8.31
CA ASP A 26 -7.48 -6.75 -9.29
C ASP A 26 -6.93 -5.79 -10.34
N ILE A 27 -5.66 -5.96 -10.71
CA ILE A 27 -5.01 -5.14 -11.75
C ILE A 27 -4.77 -6.04 -12.95
N PRO A 28 -5.50 -5.82 -14.08
CA PRO A 28 -5.38 -6.67 -15.26
C PRO A 28 -3.93 -6.78 -15.74
N GLY A 29 -3.49 -8.01 -16.01
CA GLY A 29 -2.12 -8.29 -16.48
C GLY A 29 -1.13 -8.68 -15.37
N PHE A 30 -1.51 -8.57 -14.10
CA PHE A 30 -0.73 -9.11 -12.98
C PHE A 30 -1.31 -10.42 -12.46
N PHE A 31 -0.59 -11.06 -11.51
CA PHE A 31 -1.04 -12.29 -10.87
C PHE A 31 -2.48 -12.15 -10.36
N PRO A 32 -3.39 -13.05 -10.76
CA PRO A 32 -4.75 -13.02 -10.27
C PRO A 32 -4.72 -13.19 -8.76
N ARG A 33 -5.28 -12.22 -8.03
CA ARG A 33 -5.38 -12.37 -6.58
C ARG A 33 -6.39 -13.46 -6.27
N PRO A 34 -6.06 -14.39 -5.35
CA PRO A 34 -7.03 -15.38 -4.90
C PRO A 34 -8.22 -14.71 -4.20
N TYR A 35 -8.05 -13.48 -3.72
CA TYR A 35 -9.07 -12.71 -3.01
C TYR A 35 -9.16 -11.27 -3.53
N ILE A 36 -10.34 -10.88 -4.00
CA ILE A 36 -10.60 -9.53 -4.54
C ILE A 36 -11.74 -8.90 -3.76
N ALA A 37 -11.62 -7.61 -3.41
CA ALA A 37 -12.70 -6.89 -2.74
C ALA A 37 -13.88 -6.67 -3.69
N VAL A 38 -15.04 -7.18 -3.31
CA VAL A 38 -16.29 -7.08 -4.10
C VAL A 38 -17.33 -6.18 -3.46
N ALA A 39 -17.16 -5.84 -2.18
CA ALA A 39 -17.99 -4.84 -1.51
C ALA A 39 -17.25 -4.20 -0.33
N ALA A 40 -17.63 -2.97 0.00
CA ALA A 40 -17.22 -2.26 1.20
C ALA A 40 -18.45 -1.72 1.93
N SER A 41 -18.54 -1.97 3.24
CA SER A 41 -19.61 -1.48 4.11
C SER A 41 -19.02 -0.58 5.19
N LEU A 42 -19.46 0.67 5.23
CA LEU A 42 -19.07 1.61 6.29
C LEU A 42 -19.86 1.30 7.56
N ASN A 43 -19.18 0.83 8.60
CA ASN A 43 -19.80 0.46 9.87
C ASN A 43 -19.89 1.67 10.82
N ARG A 44 -18.84 2.49 10.86
CA ARG A 44 -18.76 3.69 11.69
C ARG A 44 -17.95 4.77 10.99
N LEU A 45 -18.41 6.01 11.09
CA LEU A 45 -17.68 7.20 10.69
C LEU A 45 -17.80 8.24 11.81
N LEU A 46 -16.66 8.73 12.29
CA LEU A 46 -16.58 9.86 13.22
C LEU A 46 -15.83 10.98 12.52
N PHE A 47 -16.40 12.17 12.50
CA PHE A 47 -15.78 13.35 11.87
C PHE A 47 -15.65 14.50 12.87
N ASP A 48 -14.43 15.01 13.02
CA ASP A 48 -14.12 16.21 13.78
C ASP A 48 -14.06 17.41 12.82
N THR A 49 -15.15 18.18 12.80
CA THR A 49 -15.27 19.38 11.95
C THR A 49 -14.33 20.53 12.36
N GLY A 50 -13.81 20.53 13.58
CA GLY A 50 -12.89 21.55 14.06
C GLY A 50 -11.47 21.30 13.57
N ASN A 51 -11.05 20.03 13.60
CA ASN A 51 -9.70 19.60 13.25
C ASN A 51 -9.58 18.97 11.85
N TYR A 52 -10.69 18.80 11.13
CA TYR A 52 -10.74 18.19 9.80
C TYR A 52 -10.13 16.78 9.80
N LEU A 53 -10.53 15.99 10.80
CA LEU A 53 -10.11 14.61 10.97
C LEU A 53 -11.30 13.67 10.88
N ALA A 54 -11.11 12.49 10.32
CA ALA A 54 -12.10 11.42 10.36
C ALA A 54 -11.48 10.12 10.87
N SER A 55 -12.32 9.27 11.48
CA SER A 55 -12.01 7.85 11.63
C SER A 55 -13.15 7.02 11.06
N ALA A 56 -12.79 5.95 10.35
CA ALA A 56 -13.75 5.05 9.73
C ALA A 56 -13.42 3.58 10.01
N ASP A 57 -14.46 2.82 10.33
CA ASP A 57 -14.42 1.38 10.47
C ASP A 57 -15.22 0.79 9.29
N ILE A 58 -14.55 0.04 8.43
CA ILE A 58 -15.11 -0.48 7.17
C ILE A 58 -14.98 -2.00 7.14
N THR A 59 -16.04 -2.71 6.77
CA THR A 59 -15.97 -4.13 6.43
C THR A 59 -15.78 -4.28 4.93
N LEU A 60 -14.73 -4.99 4.53
CA LEU A 60 -14.45 -5.35 3.16
C LEU A 60 -14.85 -6.81 2.95
N ARG A 61 -15.71 -7.07 1.96
CA ARG A 61 -16.08 -8.42 1.54
C ARG A 61 -15.22 -8.81 0.34
N LEU A 62 -14.49 -9.91 0.49
CA LEU A 62 -13.64 -10.51 -0.52
C LEU A 62 -14.33 -11.73 -1.15
N ASN A 63 -14.04 -11.98 -2.42
CA ASN A 63 -14.40 -13.21 -3.11
C ASN A 63 -13.18 -14.15 -3.24
N PRO A 64 -13.26 -15.47 -2.93
CA PRO A 64 -14.43 -16.17 -2.37
C PRO A 64 -14.59 -15.99 -0.85
N ASP A 65 -15.80 -15.60 -0.44
CA ASP A 65 -16.37 -15.57 0.93
C ASP A 65 -15.41 -15.32 2.11
N ARG A 66 -14.67 -14.21 2.07
CA ARG A 66 -13.88 -13.73 3.23
C ARG A 66 -14.23 -12.30 3.57
N ASN A 67 -14.06 -11.93 4.84
CA ASN A 67 -14.25 -10.56 5.30
C ASN A 67 -12.97 -10.03 5.95
N LEU A 68 -12.65 -8.79 5.66
CA LEU A 68 -11.60 -8.02 6.33
C LEU A 68 -12.21 -6.81 7.03
N THR A 69 -11.54 -6.33 8.07
CA THR A 69 -11.89 -5.06 8.70
C THR A 69 -10.79 -4.06 8.43
N PHE A 70 -11.18 -2.94 7.84
CA PHE A 70 -10.33 -1.82 7.52
C PHE A 70 -10.62 -0.67 8.49
N PHE A 71 -9.60 -0.27 9.23
CA PHE A 71 -9.63 0.89 10.13
C PHE A 71 -8.80 1.99 9.49
N SER A 72 -9.32 3.20 9.49
CA SER A 72 -8.60 4.36 8.95
C SER A 72 -8.82 5.58 9.81
N TYR A 73 -7.77 6.38 9.93
CA TYR A 73 -7.74 7.74 10.45
C TYR A 73 -7.28 8.65 9.32
N MET A 74 -8.08 9.64 8.95
CA MET A 74 -7.87 10.48 7.78
C MET A 74 -7.78 11.95 8.19
N ALA A 75 -6.85 12.67 7.58
CA ALA A 75 -6.71 14.11 7.66
C ALA A 75 -7.22 14.76 6.38
N PHE A 76 -7.90 15.90 6.51
CA PHE A 76 -8.48 16.63 5.38
C PHE A 76 -7.89 18.04 5.29
N ASP A 77 -7.61 18.47 4.06
CA ASP A 77 -7.17 19.83 3.79
C ASP A 77 -8.33 20.84 3.85
N LYS A 78 -8.03 22.12 3.62
CA LYS A 78 -9.04 23.21 3.63
C LYS A 78 -10.12 23.07 2.54
N HIS A 79 -9.92 22.19 1.56
CA HIS A 79 -10.85 21.88 0.48
C HIS A 79 -11.61 20.57 0.72
N HIS A 80 -11.50 19.98 1.92
CA HIS A 80 -12.14 18.72 2.30
C HIS A 80 -11.63 17.52 1.48
N ARG A 81 -10.39 17.56 1.01
CA ARG A 81 -9.73 16.43 0.34
C ARG A 81 -8.89 15.67 1.34
N ILE A 82 -8.88 14.33 1.26
CA ILE A 82 -7.96 13.51 2.05
C ILE A 82 -6.54 13.93 1.67
N CYS A 83 -5.80 14.43 2.64
CA CYS A 83 -4.42 14.88 2.47
C CYS A 83 -3.42 14.00 3.24
N GLY A 84 -3.92 13.10 4.09
CA GLY A 84 -3.10 12.16 4.83
C GLY A 84 -3.98 11.12 5.51
N TYR A 85 -3.43 9.94 5.77
CA TYR A 85 -4.10 8.93 6.57
C TYR A 85 -3.12 7.99 7.28
N ASP A 86 -3.63 7.35 8.33
CA ASP A 86 -3.09 6.14 8.92
C ASP A 86 -4.16 5.05 8.87
N ALA A 87 -3.84 3.89 8.33
CA ALA A 87 -4.83 2.86 8.12
C ALA A 87 -4.29 1.43 8.27
N GLN A 88 -5.17 0.54 8.73
CA GLN A 88 -4.85 -0.83 9.10
C GLN A 88 -5.92 -1.78 8.59
N ILE A 89 -5.50 -2.89 7.99
CA ILE A 89 -6.39 -3.97 7.59
C ILE A 89 -6.12 -5.15 8.52
N ARG A 90 -7.12 -5.55 9.30
CA ARG A 90 -6.98 -6.67 10.23
C ARG A 90 -6.94 -7.99 9.47
N ASN A 91 -5.96 -8.82 9.82
CA ASN A 91 -5.76 -10.18 9.31
C ASN A 91 -5.53 -10.23 7.80
N LEU A 92 -4.90 -9.20 7.22
CA LEU A 92 -4.65 -9.20 5.79
C LEU A 92 -3.70 -10.35 5.42
N GLY A 93 -2.58 -10.52 6.13
CA GLY A 93 -1.60 -11.56 5.85
C GLY A 93 -2.20 -12.98 5.86
N ILE A 94 -2.93 -13.35 6.90
CA ILE A 94 -3.62 -14.67 6.97
C ILE A 94 -4.65 -14.85 5.84
N THR A 95 -5.17 -13.74 5.30
CA THR A 95 -6.21 -13.77 4.28
C THR A 95 -5.65 -13.83 2.88
N VAL A 96 -4.59 -13.08 2.56
CA VAL A 96 -4.12 -12.87 1.18
C VAL A 96 -2.67 -13.26 0.93
N ASP A 97 -1.90 -13.65 1.95
CA ASP A 97 -0.52 -14.07 1.74
C ASP A 97 -0.46 -15.34 0.89
N PHE A 98 0.50 -15.32 -0.04
CA PHE A 98 0.80 -16.46 -0.88
C PHE A 98 1.44 -17.58 -0.05
N PRO A 99 0.98 -18.85 -0.20
CA PRO A 99 1.62 -19.99 0.45
C PRO A 99 3.10 -20.12 0.08
N PRO A 100 3.99 -20.55 1.01
CA PRO A 100 5.43 -20.65 0.77
C PRO A 100 5.84 -21.42 -0.49
N GLU A 101 5.11 -22.48 -0.83
CA GLU A 101 5.35 -23.29 -2.02
C GLU A 101 5.16 -22.53 -3.33
N THR A 102 4.42 -21.41 -3.32
CA THR A 102 4.18 -20.57 -4.51
C THR A 102 5.20 -19.44 -4.65
N HIS A 103 6.01 -19.17 -3.61
CA HIS A 103 6.94 -18.03 -3.57
C HIS A 103 7.88 -17.96 -4.78
N PRO A 104 8.50 -19.07 -5.25
CA PRO A 104 9.38 -19.01 -6.41
C PRO A 104 8.66 -18.56 -7.69
N ALA A 105 7.44 -19.04 -7.93
CA ALA A 105 6.65 -18.66 -9.10
C ALA A 105 6.21 -17.18 -9.03
N THR A 106 5.86 -16.71 -7.83
CA THR A 106 5.53 -15.29 -7.60
C THR A 106 6.73 -14.38 -7.84
N ILE A 107 7.92 -14.78 -7.41
CA ILE A 107 9.16 -14.02 -7.68
C ILE A 107 9.43 -13.93 -9.18
N GLN A 108 9.27 -15.05 -9.91
CA GLN A 108 9.51 -15.08 -11.36
C GLN A 108 8.62 -14.06 -12.08
N ALA A 109 7.30 -14.10 -11.88
CA ALA A 109 6.45 -13.16 -12.60
C ALA A 109 6.41 -11.75 -11.99
N LEU A 110 6.83 -11.55 -10.73
CA LEU A 110 7.19 -10.21 -10.22
C LEU A 110 8.32 -9.61 -11.05
N CYS A 111 9.41 -10.36 -11.21
CA CYS A 111 10.57 -9.90 -11.98
C CYS A 111 10.23 -9.70 -13.46
N GLN A 112 9.37 -10.54 -14.03
CA GLN A 112 8.86 -10.33 -15.38
C GLN A 112 8.08 -9.01 -15.47
N GLY A 113 7.14 -8.77 -14.55
CA GLY A 113 6.35 -7.55 -14.51
C GLY A 113 7.23 -6.30 -14.34
N ILE A 114 8.29 -6.38 -13.52
CA ILE A 114 9.27 -5.30 -13.37
C ILE A 114 9.99 -5.02 -14.69
N GLN A 115 10.48 -6.04 -15.39
CA GLN A 115 11.17 -5.85 -16.67
C GLN A 115 10.26 -5.30 -17.77
N GLU A 116 8.97 -5.66 -17.76
CA GLU A 116 8.00 -5.20 -18.76
C GLU A 116 7.49 -3.78 -18.47
N THR A 117 7.29 -3.43 -17.20
CA THR A 117 6.67 -2.16 -16.79
C THR A 117 7.70 -1.07 -16.53
N CYS A 118 8.78 -1.41 -15.83
CA CYS A 118 9.78 -0.47 -15.35
C CYS A 118 10.97 -0.44 -16.31
N THR A 119 10.85 0.36 -17.37
CA THR A 119 11.83 0.48 -18.46
C THR A 119 12.34 1.92 -18.60
N GLY A 120 13.41 2.12 -19.39
CA GLY A 120 14.01 3.44 -19.59
C GLY A 120 14.51 4.05 -18.28
N ASP A 121 14.12 5.29 -17.99
CA ASP A 121 14.49 5.98 -16.75
C ASP A 121 13.95 5.30 -15.49
N ASN A 122 12.91 4.45 -15.64
CA ASN A 122 12.33 3.67 -14.55
C ASN A 122 12.95 2.27 -14.41
N GLN A 123 13.99 1.91 -15.16
CA GLN A 123 14.61 0.59 -15.07
C GLN A 123 15.18 0.31 -13.67
N GLN A 124 14.78 -0.82 -13.07
CA GLN A 124 15.14 -1.18 -11.70
C GLN A 124 16.23 -2.26 -11.57
N TYR A 125 16.37 -3.09 -12.61
CA TYR A 125 17.35 -4.17 -12.67
C TYR A 125 17.94 -4.21 -14.07
N GLU A 126 19.21 -4.60 -14.18
CA GLU A 126 19.90 -4.75 -15.46
C GLU A 126 19.21 -5.79 -16.35
N ASN A 127 18.81 -6.92 -15.75
CA ASN A 127 18.11 -8.01 -16.43
C ASN A 127 17.18 -8.78 -15.46
N PHE A 128 16.48 -9.77 -16.01
CA PHE A 128 15.55 -10.62 -15.29
C PHE A 128 16.24 -11.47 -14.21
N GLU A 129 17.40 -12.05 -14.54
CA GLU A 129 18.16 -12.93 -13.66
C GLU A 129 18.65 -12.21 -12.40
N ASP A 130 19.12 -10.96 -12.54
CA ASP A 130 19.54 -10.13 -11.41
C ASP A 130 18.38 -9.80 -10.47
N CYS A 131 17.19 -9.56 -11.03
CA CYS A 131 15.99 -9.39 -10.22
C CYS A 131 15.67 -10.66 -9.43
N VAL A 132 15.66 -11.82 -10.09
CA VAL A 132 15.35 -13.10 -9.44
C VAL A 132 16.38 -13.42 -8.35
N ASP A 133 17.67 -13.23 -8.61
CA ASP A 133 18.73 -13.43 -7.61
C ASP A 133 18.52 -12.53 -6.39
N PHE A 134 18.27 -11.25 -6.62
CA PHE A 134 18.03 -10.30 -5.53
C PHE A 134 16.82 -10.72 -4.69
N MET A 135 15.68 -10.96 -5.32
CA MET A 135 14.44 -11.34 -4.62
C MET A 135 14.55 -12.67 -3.87
N THR A 136 15.30 -13.62 -4.42
CA THR A 136 15.43 -14.96 -3.82
C THR A 136 16.46 -14.98 -2.69
N ASN A 137 17.59 -14.31 -2.87
CA ASN A 137 18.76 -14.49 -2.01
C ASN A 137 19.03 -13.31 -1.08
N LYS A 138 18.48 -12.13 -1.37
CA LYS A 138 18.80 -10.89 -0.66
C LYS A 138 17.58 -10.22 -0.02
N THR A 139 16.38 -10.66 -0.36
CA THR A 139 15.14 -10.03 0.10
C THR A 139 14.24 -11.05 0.81
N PRO A 140 13.80 -10.78 2.04
CA PRO A 140 12.77 -11.59 2.69
C PRO A 140 11.45 -11.57 1.90
N TYR A 141 10.72 -12.68 1.86
CA TYR A 141 9.45 -12.71 1.13
C TYR A 141 8.42 -11.74 1.72
N GLY A 142 8.36 -11.63 3.05
CA GLY A 142 7.46 -10.74 3.78
C GLY A 142 6.04 -11.27 3.93
N SER A 143 5.15 -10.38 4.37
CA SER A 143 3.73 -10.63 4.60
C SER A 143 2.93 -9.38 4.26
N SER A 144 1.67 -9.57 3.86
CA SER A 144 0.73 -8.48 3.59
C SER A 144 0.35 -7.70 4.85
N ASP A 145 0.68 -8.19 6.04
CA ASP A 145 0.57 -7.40 7.27
C ASP A 145 1.64 -6.29 7.38
N GLN A 146 2.65 -6.28 6.50
CA GLN A 146 3.81 -5.38 6.53
C GLN A 146 4.25 -5.00 5.09
N LEU A 147 3.32 -4.46 4.29
CA LEU A 147 3.57 -4.04 2.89
C LEU A 147 4.39 -2.75 2.73
N ASP A 148 5.13 -2.36 3.76
CA ASP A 148 6.01 -1.20 3.81
C ASP A 148 7.46 -1.58 4.20
N GLN A 149 7.74 -2.88 4.32
CA GLN A 149 9.07 -3.39 4.65
C GLN A 149 9.87 -3.73 3.40
N ASP A 150 11.19 -3.83 3.56
CA ASP A 150 12.08 -4.35 2.52
C ASP A 150 11.80 -5.84 2.27
N SER A 151 10.82 -6.12 1.41
CA SER A 151 10.30 -7.46 1.16
C SER A 151 9.82 -7.65 -0.27
N VAL A 152 9.71 -8.91 -0.70
CA VAL A 152 9.10 -9.30 -1.97
C VAL A 152 7.62 -8.92 -2.01
N SER A 153 6.90 -9.06 -0.89
CA SER A 153 5.49 -8.70 -0.77
C SER A 153 5.24 -7.21 -1.00
N CYS A 154 6.08 -6.33 -0.41
CA CYS A 154 6.01 -4.88 -0.67
C CYS A 154 6.24 -4.56 -2.15
N ARG A 155 7.24 -5.19 -2.78
CA ARG A 155 7.55 -4.97 -4.20
C ARG A 155 6.48 -5.50 -5.14
N THR A 156 5.78 -6.56 -4.73
CA THR A 156 4.61 -7.10 -5.44
C THR A 156 3.45 -6.10 -5.45
N LEU A 157 3.20 -5.40 -4.34
CA LEU A 157 2.25 -4.29 -4.32
C LEU A 157 2.70 -3.16 -5.26
N HIS A 158 3.97 -2.78 -5.20
CA HIS A 158 4.45 -1.64 -5.98
C HIS A 158 4.49 -1.89 -7.48
N ILE A 159 4.79 -3.11 -7.94
CA ILE A 159 4.76 -3.38 -9.37
C ILE A 159 3.33 -3.34 -9.93
N GLN A 160 2.35 -3.74 -9.12
CA GLN A 160 0.94 -3.64 -9.46
C GLN A 160 0.51 -2.16 -9.59
N LEU A 161 0.94 -1.33 -8.63
CA LEU A 161 0.70 0.10 -8.68
C LEU A 161 1.44 0.81 -9.84
N ALA A 162 2.61 0.31 -10.24
CA ALA A 162 3.37 0.83 -11.38
C ALA A 162 2.62 0.69 -12.72
N ALA A 163 1.64 -0.21 -12.82
CA ALA A 163 0.76 -0.28 -13.99
C ALA A 163 -0.12 0.99 -14.15
N LEU A 164 -0.33 1.74 -13.07
CA LEU A 164 -1.11 2.98 -13.06
C LEU A 164 -0.19 4.21 -13.09
N ALA A 165 0.88 4.20 -12.28
CA ALA A 165 1.80 5.32 -12.13
C ALA A 165 3.26 4.81 -12.05
N PRO A 166 3.89 4.48 -13.19
CA PRO A 166 5.22 3.86 -13.22
C PRO A 166 6.30 4.77 -12.61
N ASP A 167 6.25 6.08 -12.90
CA ASP A 167 7.24 7.06 -12.38
C ASP A 167 7.23 7.17 -10.84
N VAL A 168 6.10 6.83 -10.21
CA VAL A 168 5.95 6.86 -8.75
C VAL A 168 6.36 5.52 -8.13
N HIS A 169 5.98 4.41 -8.75
CA HIS A 169 6.06 3.10 -8.09
C HIS A 169 7.20 2.20 -8.56
N CYS A 170 7.71 2.39 -9.78
CA CYS A 170 8.89 1.64 -10.24
C CYS A 170 10.10 1.83 -9.32
N PRO A 171 10.44 3.04 -8.83
CA PRO A 171 11.56 3.22 -7.90
C PRO A 171 11.47 2.35 -6.63
N HIS A 172 10.27 1.93 -6.24
CA HIS A 172 10.02 1.10 -5.07
C HIS A 172 10.24 -0.40 -5.33
N CYS A 173 10.23 -0.81 -6.59
CA CYS A 173 10.39 -2.20 -7.00
C CYS A 173 11.86 -2.67 -7.01
N GLY A 174 12.82 -1.75 -7.05
CA GLY A 174 14.25 -2.06 -7.16
C GLY A 174 14.96 -2.43 -5.85
N PRO A 175 16.28 -2.64 -5.90
CA PRO A 175 17.08 -2.99 -4.73
C PRO A 175 17.08 -1.95 -3.61
N MET A 176 16.99 -0.66 -3.97
CA MET A 176 16.95 0.44 -3.00
C MET A 176 15.58 0.61 -2.33
N GLY A 177 14.53 -0.01 -2.88
CA GLY A 177 13.17 0.07 -2.35
C GLY A 177 12.52 1.45 -2.41
N GLY A 178 13.22 2.45 -2.96
CA GLY A 178 12.74 3.83 -3.18
C GLY A 178 12.05 4.44 -1.96
N GLU A 179 12.62 4.25 -0.77
CA GLU A 179 12.07 4.66 0.54
C GLU A 179 10.76 3.97 0.97
N ALA A 180 9.97 3.44 0.05
CA ALA A 180 8.73 2.73 0.33
C ALA A 180 8.98 1.29 0.85
N CYS A 181 9.70 0.46 0.10
CA CYS A 181 10.05 -0.91 0.49
C CYS A 181 11.39 -0.94 1.22
N THR A 182 11.44 -0.31 2.39
CA THR A 182 12.64 -0.24 3.23
C THR A 182 12.31 -0.69 4.65
N ASN A 183 13.27 -1.29 5.36
CA ASN A 183 13.03 -1.75 6.73
C ASN A 183 12.62 -0.60 7.64
N LYS A 184 11.38 -0.63 8.14
CA LYS A 184 10.87 0.34 9.12
C LYS A 184 11.05 -0.22 10.52
N THR A 185 11.43 0.67 11.44
CA THR A 185 11.49 0.33 12.86
C THR A 185 10.18 0.71 13.55
N SER A 186 9.99 0.26 14.79
CA SER A 186 8.87 0.73 15.62
C SER A 186 8.84 2.25 15.74
N GLN A 187 10.01 2.90 15.77
CA GLN A 187 10.14 4.35 15.88
C GLN A 187 9.74 5.07 14.59
N SER A 188 10.08 4.50 13.43
CA SER A 188 9.77 5.05 12.10
C SER A 188 8.27 5.36 11.95
N TYR A 189 7.41 4.57 12.60
CA TYR A 189 5.96 4.76 12.57
C TYR A 189 5.43 5.99 13.30
N TYR A 190 6.25 6.60 14.16
CA TYR A 190 5.93 7.81 14.92
C TYR A 190 6.65 9.06 14.37
N GLU A 191 7.55 8.89 13.41
CA GLU A 191 8.27 9.99 12.77
C GLU A 191 7.43 10.68 11.69
N VAL A 192 6.43 9.98 11.14
CA VAL A 192 5.55 10.51 10.10
C VAL A 192 4.30 11.13 10.71
N ASP A 193 4.19 12.45 10.64
CA ASP A 193 2.97 13.19 11.01
C ASP A 193 2.00 13.27 9.82
N TYR A 194 1.14 12.26 9.68
CA TYR A 194 0.07 12.25 8.67
C TYR A 194 -1.02 13.31 8.92
N LEU A 195 -1.03 13.94 10.10
CA LEU A 195 -1.97 15.01 10.46
C LEU A 195 -1.42 16.40 10.08
N SER A 196 -0.15 16.50 9.67
CA SER A 196 0.51 17.78 9.37
C SER A 196 -0.19 18.59 8.28
N CYS A 197 -0.90 17.93 7.37
CA CYS A 197 -1.67 18.54 6.30
C CYS A 197 -3.09 18.99 6.72
N ALA A 198 -3.56 18.57 7.91
CA ALA A 198 -4.94 18.77 8.34
C ALA A 198 -5.26 20.25 8.54
N TYR A 199 -6.37 20.71 7.96
CA TYR A 199 -6.81 22.08 8.17
C TYR A 199 -7.42 22.25 9.57
N LYS A 200 -6.93 23.23 10.32
CA LYS A 200 -7.53 23.60 11.62
C LYS A 200 -8.39 24.82 11.43
N ARG A 201 -9.70 24.67 11.63
CA ARG A 201 -10.61 25.81 11.60
C ARG A 201 -10.26 26.70 12.79
N LYS A 202 -9.88 27.95 12.52
CA LYS A 202 -9.76 28.95 13.59
C LYS A 202 -11.14 29.13 14.20
N THR A 203 -11.31 28.69 15.44
CA THR A 203 -12.50 28.98 16.21
C THR A 203 -12.46 30.47 16.58
N HIS A 204 -13.22 31.28 15.85
CA HIS A 204 -13.60 32.61 16.34
C HIS A 204 -14.67 32.42 17.42
N TYR A 205 -14.25 31.99 18.61
CA TYR A 205 -15.00 32.29 19.83
C TYR A 205 -14.38 33.55 20.41
N SER A 206 -14.89 34.70 19.95
CA SER A 206 -14.86 35.97 20.67
C SER A 206 -16.15 36.10 21.47
#